data_AF-A0A177ML49-F1
#
_entry.id   AF-A0A177ML49-F1
#
_cell.length_a   1.000
_cell.length_b   1.000
_cell.length_c   1.000
_cell.angle_alpha   90.00
_cell.angle_beta   90.00
_cell.angle_gamma   90.00
#
_symmetry.space_group_name_H-M   'P 1'
#
loop_
_entity.id
_entity.type
_entity.pdbx_description
1 polymer ?
#
loop_
_entity_poly.entity_id
_entity_poly.type
_entity_poly.pdbx_seq_one_letter_code
_entity_poly.pdbx_strand_id
1 'polypeptide(L)'
;MIVAHLPAGYIVSTLLFHRFQKYGTSRLTFLRAGLLGSIAPDLDMIYFYGFDHRAHPHHSYLSHFPSVWLLLLTLAILGFQHCRHKKLPLLALIFTCNGTLHMLLDYISTNIYWLAPFVNRPFALFNVPKAYEIWWLNFLLHRSFALEILIVFWAAYLWSKQRMARRY
;
A
#
# COMPACT_ATOMS: atom_id res chain seq x y z
N MET A 1 -6.52 1.83 -6.89
CA MET A 1 -5.89 0.88 -7.84
C MET A 1 -6.47 -0.50 -7.62
N ILE A 2 -6.34 -1.44 -8.55
CA ILE A 2 -6.84 -2.81 -8.36
C ILE A 2 -5.70 -3.77 -7.99
N VAL A 3 -4.63 -3.79 -8.80
CA VAL A 3 -3.60 -4.83 -8.70
C VAL A 3 -2.24 -4.30 -8.27
N ALA A 4 -2.05 -2.98 -8.31
CA ALA A 4 -0.73 -2.36 -8.22
C ALA A 4 -0.17 -2.27 -6.79
N HIS A 5 -1.00 -2.38 -5.74
CA HIS A 5 -0.54 -2.18 -4.37
C HIS A 5 0.49 -3.22 -3.91
N LEU A 6 0.24 -4.51 -4.18
CA LEU A 6 1.18 -5.58 -3.84
C LEU A 6 2.50 -5.49 -4.65
N PRO A 7 2.49 -5.30 -5.98
CA PRO A 7 3.67 -4.96 -6.78
C PRO A 7 4.43 -3.73 -6.28
N ALA A 8 3.75 -2.64 -5.95
CA ALA A 8 4.37 -1.44 -5.40
C ALA A 8 5.05 -1.75 -4.05
N GLY A 9 4.36 -2.51 -3.20
CA GLY A 9 4.89 -3.00 -1.94
C GLY A 9 6.16 -3.83 -2.11
N TYR A 10 6.17 -4.71 -3.11
CA TYR A 10 7.34 -5.50 -3.48
C TYR A 10 8.51 -4.62 -3.93
N ILE A 11 8.27 -3.62 -4.81
CA ILE A 11 9.29 -2.71 -5.34
C ILE A 11 9.95 -1.95 -4.18
N VAL A 12 9.16 -1.26 -3.35
CA VAL A 12 9.69 -0.45 -2.23
C VAL A 12 10.47 -1.30 -1.26
N SER A 13 9.92 -2.44 -0.84
CA SER A 13 10.57 -3.33 0.12
C SER A 13 11.87 -3.93 -0.44
N THR A 14 11.87 -4.24 -1.73
CA THR A 14 13.05 -4.72 -2.44
C THR A 14 14.16 -3.68 -2.48
N LEU A 15 13.85 -2.46 -2.92
CA LEU A 15 14.84 -1.40 -3.11
C LEU A 15 15.39 -0.89 -1.77
N LEU A 16 14.56 -0.87 -0.72
CA LEU A 16 14.96 -0.39 0.60
C LEU A 16 15.72 -1.43 1.44
N PHE A 17 15.57 -2.74 1.17
CA PHE A 17 16.16 -3.77 2.02
C PHE A 17 17.67 -3.58 2.27
N HIS A 18 18.45 -3.25 1.24
CA HIS A 18 19.89 -3.06 1.37
C HIS A 18 20.29 -1.94 2.34
N ARG A 19 19.44 -0.91 2.51
CA ARG A 19 19.69 0.19 3.47
C ARG A 19 19.49 -0.25 4.92
N PHE A 20 18.71 -1.30 5.15
CA PHE A 20 18.27 -1.72 6.47
C PHE A 20 18.75 -3.12 6.88
N GLN A 21 19.48 -3.82 6.01
CA GLN A 21 20.01 -5.17 6.29
C GLN A 21 20.89 -5.23 7.56
N LYS A 22 21.57 -4.12 7.90
CA LYS A 22 22.45 -4.03 9.07
C LYS A 22 21.73 -4.12 10.43
N TYR A 23 20.40 -4.03 10.45
CA TYR A 23 19.60 -4.07 11.67
C TYR A 23 19.09 -5.47 12.05
N GLY A 24 19.69 -6.53 11.48
CA GLY A 24 19.45 -7.92 11.89
C GLY A 24 18.15 -8.56 11.39
N THR A 25 17.53 -7.97 10.37
CA THR A 25 16.29 -8.49 9.76
C THR A 25 16.62 -9.30 8.50
N SER A 26 16.11 -10.54 8.42
CA SER A 26 16.24 -11.33 7.19
C SER A 26 15.48 -10.66 6.03
N ARG A 27 15.98 -10.83 4.80
CA ARG A 27 15.32 -10.31 3.59
C ARG A 27 13.87 -10.76 3.47
N LEU A 28 13.59 -12.02 3.79
CA LEU A 28 12.24 -12.59 3.69
C LEU A 28 11.30 -11.93 4.70
N THR A 29 11.73 -11.73 5.95
CA THR A 29 10.92 -11.05 6.97
C THR A 29 10.64 -9.61 6.60
N PHE A 30 11.64 -8.89 6.08
CA PHE A 30 11.49 -7.50 5.64
C PHE A 30 10.49 -7.38 4.48
N LEU A 31 10.63 -8.24 3.47
CA LEU A 31 9.70 -8.30 2.34
C LEU A 31 8.29 -8.65 2.79
N ARG A 32 8.10 -9.64 3.66
CA ARG A 32 6.79 -10.02 4.20
C ARG A 32 6.12 -8.85 4.92
N ALA A 33 6.85 -8.14 5.78
CA ALA A 33 6.29 -6.98 6.48
C ALA A 33 5.86 -5.88 5.51
N GLY A 34 6.65 -5.59 4.49
CA GLY A 34 6.28 -4.59 3.48
C GLY A 34 5.10 -5.00 2.59
N LEU A 35 5.05 -6.26 2.15
CA LEU A 35 3.93 -6.79 1.36
C LEU A 35 2.63 -6.84 2.17
N LEU A 36 2.70 -7.24 3.45
CA LEU A 36 1.53 -7.19 4.33
C LEU A 36 1.07 -5.74 4.51
N GLY A 37 1.99 -4.80 4.71
CA GLY A 37 1.66 -3.38 4.81
C GLY A 37 1.01 -2.82 3.55
N SER A 38 1.42 -3.28 2.37
CA SER A 38 0.88 -2.79 1.10
C SER A 38 -0.55 -3.25 0.81
N ILE A 39 -1.02 -4.33 1.43
CA ILE A 39 -2.39 -4.85 1.26
C ILE A 39 -3.25 -4.67 2.51
N ALA A 40 -2.66 -4.25 3.63
CA ALA A 40 -3.36 -4.11 4.90
C ALA A 40 -4.58 -3.18 4.84
N PRO A 41 -4.58 -2.04 4.11
CA PRO A 41 -5.79 -1.24 3.94
C PRO A 41 -6.97 -2.03 3.36
N ASP A 42 -6.72 -2.79 2.29
CA ASP A 42 -7.73 -3.58 1.57
C ASP A 42 -8.25 -4.80 2.35
N LEU A 43 -7.69 -5.13 3.52
CA LEU A 43 -8.25 -6.21 4.34
C LEU A 43 -9.67 -5.88 4.83
N ASP A 44 -10.05 -4.61 4.80
CA ASP A 44 -11.42 -4.16 5.05
C ASP A 44 -12.43 -4.63 3.99
N MET A 45 -11.97 -5.12 2.83
CA MET A 45 -12.81 -5.74 1.81
C MET A 45 -13.52 -7.00 2.37
N ILE A 46 -12.90 -7.69 3.33
CA ILE A 46 -13.53 -8.80 4.05
C ILE A 46 -14.75 -8.30 4.82
N TYR A 47 -14.62 -7.16 5.51
CA TYR A 47 -15.72 -6.54 6.23
C TYR A 47 -16.78 -5.97 5.29
N PHE A 48 -16.36 -5.28 4.22
CA PHE A 48 -17.20 -4.71 3.16
C PHE A 48 -18.16 -5.74 2.55
N TYR A 49 -17.63 -6.90 2.14
CA TYR A 49 -18.44 -7.96 1.54
C TYR A 49 -19.14 -8.85 2.56
N GLY A 50 -18.51 -9.11 3.71
CA GLY A 50 -19.01 -10.09 4.68
C GLY A 50 -20.04 -9.55 5.67
N PHE A 51 -19.90 -8.29 6.11
CA PHE A 51 -20.66 -7.76 7.25
C PHE A 51 -21.38 -6.44 6.93
N ASP A 52 -20.74 -5.52 6.21
CA ASP A 52 -21.35 -4.22 5.85
C ASP A 52 -22.35 -4.34 4.69
N HIS A 53 -22.37 -5.49 3.99
CA HIS A 53 -23.21 -5.72 2.82
C HIS A 53 -23.05 -4.66 1.71
N ARG A 54 -21.89 -3.99 1.68
CA ARG A 54 -21.54 -2.90 0.76
C ARG A 54 -22.40 -1.64 0.95
N ALA A 55 -22.90 -1.39 2.16
CA ALA A 55 -23.67 -0.20 2.50
C ALA A 55 -22.81 1.07 2.38
N HIS A 56 -21.52 0.98 2.73
CA HIS A 56 -20.57 2.07 2.67
C HIS A 56 -19.43 1.78 1.69
N PRO A 57 -18.92 2.78 0.94
CA PRO A 57 -17.71 2.57 0.14
C PRO A 57 -16.55 2.15 1.05
N HIS A 58 -15.78 1.12 0.70
CA HIS A 58 -14.72 0.62 1.58
C HIS A 58 -13.63 1.67 1.91
N HIS A 59 -13.38 2.62 1.01
CA HIS A 59 -12.48 3.76 1.27
C HIS A 59 -12.96 4.71 2.38
N SER A 60 -14.20 4.56 2.87
CA SER A 60 -14.73 5.31 4.02
C SER A 60 -14.37 4.68 5.36
N TYR A 61 -13.75 3.50 5.37
CA TYR A 61 -13.32 2.83 6.59
C TYR A 61 -11.99 3.38 7.11
N LEU A 62 -11.76 3.19 8.41
CA LEU A 62 -10.54 3.65 9.12
C LEU A 62 -9.24 3.17 8.46
N SER A 63 -9.26 1.96 7.88
CA SER A 63 -8.17 1.35 7.09
C SER A 63 -7.75 2.20 5.89
N HIS A 64 -8.63 3.04 5.36
CA HIS A 64 -8.37 3.92 4.22
C HIS A 64 -8.26 5.41 4.62
N PHE A 65 -8.08 5.70 5.91
CA PHE A 65 -7.82 7.06 6.37
C PHE A 65 -6.31 7.33 6.36
N PRO A 66 -5.81 8.29 5.56
CA PRO A 66 -4.38 8.59 5.52
C PRO A 66 -3.82 9.04 6.87
N SER A 67 -4.64 9.69 7.70
CA SER A 67 -4.27 10.08 9.07
C SER A 67 -3.86 8.89 9.94
N VAL A 68 -4.52 7.73 9.79
CA VAL A 68 -4.16 6.49 10.52
C VAL A 68 -2.77 6.01 10.09
N TRP A 69 -2.52 5.93 8.79
CA TRP A 69 -1.22 5.48 8.27
C TRP A 69 -0.08 6.44 8.59
N LEU A 70 -0.32 7.75 8.51
CA LEU A 70 0.66 8.77 8.88
C LEU A 70 0.99 8.75 10.38
N LEU A 71 -0.02 8.53 11.24
CA LEU A 71 0.21 8.35 12.68
C LEU A 71 1.06 7.11 12.93
N LEU A 72 0.68 5.95 12.37
CA LEU A 72 1.43 4.71 12.53
C LEU A 72 2.86 4.82 11.97
N LEU A 73 3.04 5.49 10.84
CA LEU A 73 4.36 5.77 10.26
C LEU A 73 5.20 6.65 11.19
N THR A 74 4.60 7.69 11.77
CA THR A 74 5.27 8.58 12.73
C THR A 74 5.72 7.79 13.97
N LEU A 75 4.85 6.96 14.54
CA LEU A 75 5.18 6.09 15.66
C LEU A 75 6.30 5.10 15.31
N ALA A 76 6.28 4.54 14.09
CA ALA A 76 7.33 3.64 13.63
C ALA A 76 8.68 4.35 13.45
N ILE A 77 8.69 5.58 12.95
CA ILE A 77 9.89 6.43 12.86
C ILE A 77 10.44 6.72 14.25
N LEU A 78 9.59 7.17 15.18
CA LEU A 78 9.98 7.45 16.56
C LEU A 78 10.54 6.20 17.25
N GLY A 79 9.87 5.06 17.12
CA GLY A 79 10.36 3.77 17.62
C GLY A 79 11.70 3.40 17.00
N PHE A 80 11.88 3.61 15.70
CA PHE A 80 13.13 3.32 15.02
C PHE A 80 14.26 4.24 15.49
N GLN A 81 13.98 5.49 15.84
CA GLN A 81 14.97 6.42 16.38
C GLN A 81 15.33 6.08 17.84
N HIS A 82 14.35 5.75 18.68
CA HIS A 82 14.51 5.74 20.14
C HIS A 82 14.68 4.34 20.77
N CYS A 83 14.20 3.26 20.14
CA CYS A 83 14.37 1.91 20.71
C CYS A 83 15.83 1.42 20.58
N ARG A 84 16.34 0.73 21.61
CA ARG A 84 17.68 0.08 21.56
C ARG A 84 17.72 -1.02 20.50
N HIS A 85 16.68 -1.85 20.43
CA HIS A 85 16.53 -2.90 19.41
C HIS A 85 15.76 -2.37 18.20
N LYS A 86 16.41 -2.33 17.04
CA LYS A 86 15.85 -1.71 15.82
C LYS A 86 14.96 -2.63 14.99
N LYS A 87 14.97 -3.95 15.24
CA LYS A 87 14.28 -4.95 14.40
C LYS A 87 12.77 -4.71 14.31
N LEU A 88 12.05 -4.64 15.43
CA LEU A 88 10.60 -4.46 15.42
C LEU A 88 10.18 -3.09 14.86
N PRO A 89 10.77 -1.96 15.28
CA PRO A 89 10.45 -0.67 14.68
C PRO A 89 10.74 -0.60 13.18
N LEU A 90 11.79 -1.28 12.71
CA LEU A 90 12.09 -1.38 11.28
C LEU A 90 11.00 -2.14 10.51
N LEU A 91 10.49 -3.23 11.06
CA LEU A 91 9.38 -3.97 10.45
C LEU A 91 8.09 -3.14 10.44
N ALA A 92 7.80 -2.43 11.52
CA ALA A 92 6.69 -1.48 11.58
C ALA A 92 6.88 -0.34 10.56
N LEU A 93 8.10 0.16 10.39
CA LEU A 93 8.42 1.24 9.46
C LEU A 93 8.16 0.82 8.01
N ILE A 94 8.65 -0.34 7.57
CA ILE A 94 8.40 -0.81 6.20
C ILE A 94 6.92 -1.17 5.98
N PHE A 95 6.24 -1.72 6.99
CA PHE A 95 4.81 -2.01 6.93
C PHE A 95 3.99 -0.72 6.74
N THR A 96 4.19 0.27 7.61
CA THR A 96 3.44 1.53 7.59
C THR A 96 3.80 2.44 6.42
N CYS A 97 5.05 2.40 5.95
CA CYS A 97 5.48 3.06 4.73
C CYS A 97 4.71 2.52 3.51
N ASN A 98 4.55 1.20 3.41
CA ASN A 98 3.79 0.59 2.33
C ASN A 98 2.27 0.85 2.44
N GLY A 99 1.70 0.87 3.64
CA GLY A 99 0.31 1.28 3.83
C GLY A 99 0.08 2.77 3.53
N THR A 100 1.07 3.63 3.79
CA THR A 100 1.01 5.03 3.36
C THR A 100 1.10 5.16 1.84
N LEU A 101 1.98 4.38 1.20
CA LEU A 101 2.08 4.32 -0.26
C LEU A 101 0.76 3.85 -0.88
N HIS A 102 0.07 2.90 -0.25
CA HIS A 102 -1.25 2.46 -0.68
C HIS A 102 -2.23 3.64 -0.77
N MET A 103 -2.32 4.49 0.26
CA MET A 103 -3.17 5.69 0.25
C MET A 103 -2.82 6.65 -0.89
N LEU A 104 -1.52 6.84 -1.14
CA LEU A 104 -1.04 7.69 -2.25
C LEU A 104 -1.42 7.13 -3.62
N LEU A 105 -1.32 5.81 -3.78
CA LEU A 105 -1.67 5.11 -5.01
C LEU A 105 -3.18 5.17 -5.27
N ASP A 106 -4.00 5.00 -4.24
CA ASP A 106 -5.45 5.14 -4.40
C ASP A 106 -5.88 6.56 -4.67
N TYR A 107 -5.23 7.55 -4.07
CA TYR A 107 -5.54 8.96 -4.35
C TYR A 107 -5.45 9.32 -5.84
N ILE A 108 -4.69 8.57 -6.65
CA ILE A 108 -4.56 8.83 -8.09
C ILE A 108 -5.89 8.67 -8.82
N SER A 109 -6.66 7.63 -8.52
CA SER A 109 -7.85 7.27 -9.29
C SER A 109 -9.08 6.98 -8.44
N THR A 110 -8.94 7.04 -7.12
CA THR A 110 -9.95 6.61 -6.18
C THR A 110 -10.15 7.65 -5.08
N ASN A 111 -11.38 7.72 -4.59
CA ASN A 111 -11.80 8.67 -3.57
C ASN A 111 -11.21 8.28 -2.19
N ILE A 112 -10.25 9.07 -1.71
CA ILE A 112 -9.60 8.90 -0.41
C ILE A 112 -9.94 10.07 0.53
N TYR A 113 -10.23 9.73 1.78
CA TYR A 113 -10.64 10.69 2.81
C TYR A 113 -9.43 11.25 3.56
N TRP A 114 -8.61 12.07 2.89
CA TRP A 114 -7.38 12.65 3.44
C TRP A 114 -7.54 13.36 4.78
N LEU A 115 -8.68 14.02 4.98
CA LEU A 115 -8.95 14.86 6.15
C LEU A 115 -9.80 14.13 7.20
N ALA A 116 -10.12 12.85 7.01
CA ALA A 116 -10.82 12.07 8.01
C ALA A 116 -9.92 11.81 9.24
N PRO A 117 -10.51 11.69 10.45
CA PRO A 117 -11.95 11.69 10.73
C PRO A 117 -12.56 13.09 10.90
N PHE A 118 -11.77 14.16 10.80
CA PHE A 118 -12.23 15.53 11.09
C PHE A 118 -13.14 16.09 10.01
N VAL A 119 -12.88 15.77 8.74
CA VAL A 119 -13.68 16.20 7.59
C VAL A 119 -14.03 14.99 6.74
N ASN A 120 -15.33 14.69 6.64
CA ASN A 120 -15.85 13.57 5.87
C ASN A 120 -16.02 13.94 4.38
N ARG A 121 -14.91 14.29 3.71
CA ARG A 121 -14.89 14.65 2.29
C ARG A 121 -13.83 13.81 1.55
N PRO A 122 -14.21 13.08 0.49
CA PRO A 122 -13.25 12.36 -0.34
C PRO A 122 -12.56 13.30 -1.32
N PHE A 123 -11.32 12.95 -1.67
CA PHE A 123 -10.52 13.60 -2.70
C PHE A 123 -9.92 12.54 -3.62
N ALA A 124 -9.82 12.85 -4.91
CA ALA A 124 -9.13 12.04 -5.91
C ALA A 124 -8.42 12.97 -6.90
N LEU A 125 -7.26 12.57 -7.40
CA LEU A 125 -6.52 13.31 -8.42
C LEU A 125 -7.21 13.24 -9.78
N PHE A 126 -7.66 12.03 -10.16
CA PHE A 126 -8.46 11.81 -11.34
C PHE A 126 -9.78 11.16 -10.96
N ASN A 127 -10.87 11.73 -11.48
CA ASN A 127 -12.20 11.19 -11.26
C ASN A 127 -12.47 10.07 -12.28
N VAL A 128 -12.76 8.86 -11.80
CA VAL A 128 -13.11 7.72 -12.66
C VAL A 128 -14.63 7.70 -12.84
N PRO A 129 -15.14 7.91 -14.07
CA PRO A 129 -16.58 7.93 -14.31
C PRO A 129 -17.18 6.53 -14.12
N LYS A 130 -18.41 6.48 -13.60
CA LYS A 130 -19.20 5.25 -13.48
C LYS A 130 -19.94 4.98 -14.79
N ALA A 131 -19.21 4.64 -15.84
CA ALA A 131 -19.74 4.35 -17.17
C ALA A 131 -20.33 2.93 -17.30
N TYR A 132 -19.85 1.98 -16.50
CA TYR A 132 -20.25 0.58 -16.52
C TYR A 132 -20.84 0.16 -15.17
N GLU A 133 -21.86 -0.72 -15.18
CA GLU A 133 -22.46 -1.29 -13.96
C GLU A 133 -21.43 -2.06 -13.12
N ILE A 134 -20.53 -2.78 -13.80
CA ILE A 134 -19.45 -3.50 -13.17
C ILE A 134 -18.36 -2.50 -12.78
N TRP A 135 -18.27 -2.19 -11.49
CA TRP A 135 -17.40 -1.14 -10.97
C TRP A 135 -15.93 -1.29 -11.41
N TRP A 136 -15.37 -2.51 -11.37
CA TRP A 136 -13.95 -2.74 -11.69
C TRP A 136 -13.63 -2.50 -13.17
N LEU A 137 -14.63 -2.60 -14.06
CA LEU A 137 -14.44 -2.32 -15.49
C LEU A 137 -14.17 -0.84 -15.73
N ASN A 138 -14.78 0.04 -14.93
CA ASN A 138 -14.52 1.48 -14.98
C ASN A 138 -13.06 1.81 -14.68
N PHE A 139 -12.47 1.12 -13.70
CA PHE A 139 -11.06 1.30 -13.34
C PHE A 139 -10.13 0.67 -14.38
N LEU A 140 -10.44 -0.55 -14.84
CA LEU A 140 -9.63 -1.27 -15.82
C LEU A 140 -9.49 -0.50 -17.14
N LEU A 141 -10.56 0.16 -17.58
CA LEU A 141 -10.60 0.93 -18.84
C LEU A 141 -10.21 2.40 -18.67
N HIS A 142 -9.98 2.86 -17.43
CA HIS A 142 -9.54 4.23 -17.19
C HIS A 142 -8.04 4.39 -17.44
N ARG A 143 -7.63 5.56 -17.95
CA ARG A 143 -6.23 5.88 -18.27
C ARG A 143 -5.25 5.71 -17.10
N SER A 144 -5.72 5.81 -15.86
CA SER A 144 -4.88 5.57 -14.67
C SER A 144 -4.41 4.12 -14.56
N PHE A 145 -5.10 3.17 -15.21
CA PHE A 145 -4.71 1.77 -15.21
C PHE A 145 -3.35 1.54 -15.89
N ALA A 146 -2.92 2.43 -16.78
CA ALA A 146 -1.57 2.39 -17.35
C ALA A 146 -0.50 2.45 -16.26
N LEU A 147 -0.71 3.23 -15.19
CA LEU A 147 0.21 3.27 -14.05
C LEU A 147 0.26 1.94 -13.31
N GLU A 148 -0.88 1.26 -13.15
CA GLU A 148 -0.92 -0.07 -12.52
C GLU A 148 -0.07 -1.07 -13.31
N ILE A 149 -0.23 -1.08 -14.62
CA ILE A 149 0.55 -1.92 -15.54
C ILE A 149 2.05 -1.61 -15.40
N LEU A 150 2.45 -0.34 -15.37
CA LEU A 150 3.85 0.06 -15.22
C LEU A 150 4.45 -0.44 -13.89
N ILE A 151 3.70 -0.33 -12.79
CA ILE A 151 4.15 -0.81 -11.47
C ILE A 151 4.29 -2.34 -11.50
N VAL A 152 3.33 -3.06 -12.09
CA VAL A 152 3.40 -4.53 -12.24
C VAL A 152 4.63 -4.95 -13.06
N PHE A 153 4.87 -4.31 -14.21
CA PHE A 153 6.04 -4.60 -15.03
C PHE A 153 7.35 -4.32 -14.30
N TRP A 154 7.43 -3.21 -13.56
CA TRP A 154 8.63 -2.88 -12.79
C TRP A 154 8.89 -3.91 -11.68
N ALA A 155 7.85 -4.35 -10.98
CA ALA A 155 7.96 -5.41 -9.99
C ALA A 155 8.46 -6.73 -10.63
N ALA A 156 7.89 -7.12 -11.77
CA ALA A 156 8.30 -8.33 -12.51
C ALA A 156 9.75 -8.24 -13.02
N TYR A 157 10.17 -7.06 -13.49
CA TYR A 157 11.54 -6.78 -13.89
C TYR A 157 12.51 -6.93 -12.71
N LEU A 158 12.21 -6.31 -11.56
CA LEU A 158 13.04 -6.41 -10.36
C LEU A 158 13.13 -7.86 -9.86
N TRP A 159 12.02 -8.59 -9.87
CA TRP A 159 11.99 -9.99 -9.49
C TRP A 159 12.86 -10.86 -10.40
N SER A 160 12.76 -10.67 -11.72
CA SER A 160 13.58 -11.37 -12.71
C SER A 160 15.07 -11.08 -12.53
N LYS A 161 15.44 -9.80 -12.36
CA LYS A 161 16.82 -9.37 -12.13
C LYS A 161 17.42 -10.03 -10.87
N GLN A 162 16.65 -10.09 -9.79
CA GLN A 162 17.10 -10.70 -8.53
C GLN A 162 17.22 -12.22 -8.61
N ARG A 163 16.34 -12.87 -9.39
CA ARG A 163 16.40 -14.31 -9.60
C ARG A 163 17.65 -14.69 -10.40
N MET A 164 18.00 -13.91 -11.42
CA MET A 164 19.23 -14.11 -12.19
C MET A 164 20.48 -13.91 -11.32
N ALA A 165 20.52 -12.87 -10.50
CA ALA A 165 21.65 -12.60 -9.59
C ALA A 165 21.86 -13.65 -8.48
N ARG A 166 20.89 -14.56 -8.25
CA ARG A 166 21.02 -15.68 -7.29
C ARG A 166 21.47 -16.98 -7.94
N ARG A 167 21.50 -17.04 -9.28
CA ARG A 167 21.89 -18.23 -10.05
C ARG A 167 23.38 -18.26 -10.39
N TYR A 168 24.08 -17.14 -10.20
CA TYR A 168 25.52 -16.99 -10.25
C TYR A 168 26.05 -16.76 -8.84
#